data_AF-A0A1H6XQQ2-F1
#
_entry.id   AF-A0A1H6XQQ2-F1
#
_cell.length_a   1.000
_cell.length_b   1.000
_cell.length_c   1.000
_cell.angle_alpha   90.00
_cell.angle_beta   90.00
_cell.angle_gamma   90.00
#
_symmetry.space_group_name_H-M   'P 1'
#
loop_
_entity.id
_entity.type
_entity.pdbx_description
1 polymer ?
#
loop_
_entity_poly.entity_id
_entity_poly.type
_entity_poly.pdbx_seq_one_letter_code
_entity_poly.pdbx_strand_id
1 'polypeptide(L)'
;MNKLICFIFLIFVFSCKNIDQSNEDNIIKTETIESKSVKIIEPKKENIVYKPDIDWQENFGLTHDIDKDSIWKKPVRFYVDNPNCDKTAIGFYFGKFRPRDTPETSKVLQLAVSDDTNLRPFYRWILNKTIEIQDGALGEFTGVPARKYTEKFPNEFFEYMDIDPSGEKYSNWYNSILYSGSYEDDDIKKSEVIRQNLIKTMKSNCKNCNQKMNKRIEKFALDCFPESEK
;
A
#
# COMPACT_ATOMS: atom_id res chain seq x y z
N MET A 1 24.04 48.67 0.36
CA MET A 1 24.05 48.36 1.80
C MET A 1 23.85 46.86 1.97
N ASN A 2 24.95 46.17 2.27
CA ASN A 2 24.98 44.73 2.51
C ASN A 2 24.35 44.41 3.87
N LYS A 3 23.45 43.42 3.94
CA LYS A 3 23.19 42.71 5.20
C LYS A 3 23.23 41.20 4.97
N LEU A 4 24.35 40.70 5.49
CA LEU A 4 24.78 39.33 5.75
C LEU A 4 23.70 38.57 6.55
N ILE A 5 23.29 37.39 6.07
CA ILE A 5 22.44 36.47 6.82
C ILE A 5 23.30 35.30 7.28
N CYS A 6 23.55 35.23 8.58
CA CYS A 6 24.29 34.16 9.24
C CYS A 6 23.48 32.86 9.26
N PHE A 7 24.06 31.78 8.75
CA PHE A 7 23.62 30.41 8.98
C PHE A 7 24.15 29.93 10.34
N ILE A 8 23.25 29.59 11.26
CA ILE A 8 23.61 28.90 12.51
C ILE A 8 23.43 27.40 12.27
N PHE A 9 24.55 26.68 12.21
CA PHE A 9 24.61 25.23 12.26
C PHE A 9 24.54 24.78 13.72
N LEU A 10 23.46 24.10 14.10
CA LEU A 10 23.31 23.48 15.42
C LEU A 10 23.76 22.01 15.31
N ILE A 11 24.95 21.73 15.86
CA ILE A 11 25.53 20.39 15.97
C ILE A 11 25.01 19.77 17.28
N PHE A 12 24.19 18.71 17.18
CA PHE A 12 23.82 17.88 18.32
C PHE A 12 24.89 16.81 18.54
N VAL A 13 25.61 16.90 19.66
CA VAL A 13 26.55 15.89 20.12
C VAL A 13 25.80 15.00 21.13
N PHE A 14 25.52 13.75 20.75
CA PHE A 14 24.99 12.75 21.68
C PHE A 14 26.14 12.17 22.51
N SER A 15 26.12 12.46 23.82
CA SER A 15 27.02 11.91 24.83
C SER A 15 26.47 10.56 25.30
N CYS A 16 27.15 9.46 24.98
CA CYS A 16 26.91 8.17 25.61
C CYS A 16 27.40 8.20 27.07
N LYS A 17 26.48 7.99 28.03
CA LYS A 17 26.81 7.69 29.42
C LYS A 17 26.89 6.17 29.59
N ASN A 18 28.08 5.67 29.91
CA ASN A 18 28.26 4.36 30.53
C ASN A 18 27.79 4.43 31.97
N ILE A 19 26.97 3.45 32.38
CA ILE A 19 26.65 3.18 33.77
C ILE A 19 27.24 1.81 34.07
N ASP A 20 28.25 1.81 34.94
CA ASP A 20 28.72 0.65 35.68
C ASP A 20 28.43 0.86 37.17
N GLN A 21 28.38 -0.26 37.90
CA GLN A 21 28.27 -0.46 39.36
C GLN A 21 26.83 -0.56 39.89
N SER A 22 26.46 -1.52 40.75
CA SER A 22 27.20 -2.52 41.53
C SER A 22 26.25 -3.57 42.13
N ASN A 23 26.78 -4.78 42.30
CA ASN A 23 26.54 -5.82 43.32
C ASN A 23 25.23 -5.82 44.14
N GLU A 24 24.56 -6.98 44.12
CA GLU A 24 24.13 -7.61 45.37
C GLU A 24 24.09 -9.14 45.23
N ASP A 25 24.76 -9.79 46.18
CA ASP A 25 24.91 -11.23 46.32
C ASP A 25 23.58 -11.90 46.61
N ASN A 26 23.25 -12.97 45.86
CA ASN A 26 22.39 -14.02 46.38
C ASN A 26 22.85 -15.39 45.87
N ILE A 27 23.36 -16.15 46.85
CA ILE A 27 23.76 -17.54 46.76
C ILE A 27 22.53 -18.38 46.41
N ILE A 28 22.48 -18.91 45.20
CA ILE A 28 21.60 -20.03 44.85
C ILE A 28 22.48 -21.15 44.32
N LYS A 29 22.35 -22.30 45.01
CA LYS A 29 23.06 -23.54 44.76
C LYS A 29 22.93 -23.95 43.29
N THR A 30 24.07 -24.07 42.62
CA THR A 30 24.20 -24.66 41.30
C THR A 30 24.01 -26.16 41.43
N GLU A 31 22.79 -26.64 41.29
CA GLU A 31 22.56 -28.00 40.82
C GLU A 31 22.77 -27.99 39.30
N THR A 32 23.79 -28.73 38.87
CA THR A 32 24.08 -28.98 37.46
C THR A 32 22.92 -29.74 36.84
N ILE A 33 21.94 -29.03 36.30
CA ILE A 33 20.93 -29.59 35.42
C ILE A 33 21.58 -29.74 34.04
N GLU A 34 21.73 -30.99 33.60
CA GLU A 34 22.15 -31.33 32.24
C GLU A 34 21.45 -30.44 31.22
N SER A 35 22.24 -29.81 30.36
CA SER A 35 21.75 -29.03 29.24
C SER A 35 20.95 -29.93 28.31
N LYS A 36 19.62 -30.00 28.51
CA LYS A 36 18.71 -30.45 27.47
C LYS A 36 18.84 -29.46 26.32
N SER A 37 19.54 -29.89 25.29
CA SER A 37 19.67 -29.23 24.00
C SER A 37 18.35 -28.55 23.61
N VAL A 38 18.35 -27.22 23.61
CA VAL A 38 17.29 -26.44 22.99
C VAL A 38 17.35 -26.78 21.50
N LYS A 39 16.42 -27.61 21.04
CA LYS A 39 16.22 -27.82 19.61
C LYS A 39 15.77 -26.48 19.04
N ILE A 40 16.69 -25.79 18.39
CA ILE A 40 16.38 -24.73 17.44
C ILE A 40 15.50 -25.41 16.39
N ILE A 41 14.19 -25.13 16.44
CA ILE A 41 13.28 -25.52 15.37
C ILE A 41 13.61 -24.54 14.25
N GLU A 42 14.46 -24.96 13.31
CA GLU A 42 14.58 -24.28 12.04
C GLU A 42 13.18 -24.18 11.43
N PRO A 43 12.71 -22.98 11.02
CA PRO A 43 11.46 -22.87 10.30
C PRO A 43 11.61 -23.75 9.07
N LYS A 44 10.81 -24.82 8.99
CA LYS A 44 10.69 -25.62 7.78
C LYS A 44 10.37 -24.65 6.67
N LYS A 45 11.33 -24.40 5.77
CA LYS A 45 11.05 -23.88 4.44
C LYS A 45 10.14 -24.90 3.80
N GLU A 46 8.84 -24.68 3.93
CA GLU A 46 7.87 -25.35 3.10
C GLU A 46 8.27 -25.00 1.67
N ASN A 47 8.77 -26.00 0.95
CA ASN A 47 8.88 -25.93 -0.49
C ASN A 47 7.44 -25.83 -0.99
N ILE A 48 6.95 -24.60 -1.16
CA ILE A 48 5.71 -24.33 -1.85
C ILE A 48 5.92 -24.86 -3.26
N VAL A 49 5.41 -26.05 -3.51
CA VAL A 49 5.35 -26.65 -4.85
C VAL A 49 4.44 -25.75 -5.67
N TYR A 50 5.05 -24.88 -6.47
CA TYR A 50 4.35 -24.04 -7.43
C TYR A 50 3.65 -24.97 -8.43
N LYS A 51 2.32 -25.01 -8.40
CA LYS A 51 1.54 -25.64 -9.48
C LYS A 51 1.52 -24.67 -10.65
N PRO A 52 2.19 -24.96 -11.78
CA PRO A 52 2.23 -24.06 -12.93
C PRO A 52 0.92 -23.97 -13.72
N ASP A 53 -0.12 -24.74 -13.36
CA ASP A 53 -1.33 -24.94 -14.16
C ASP A 53 -2.50 -23.98 -13.88
N ILE A 54 -2.31 -22.92 -13.08
CA ILE A 54 -3.34 -21.89 -12.92
C ILE A 54 -2.73 -20.57 -13.35
N ASP A 55 -3.08 -20.14 -14.57
CA ASP A 55 -2.92 -18.74 -14.95
C ASP A 55 -3.77 -17.90 -14.02
N TRP A 56 -3.13 -17.36 -12.98
CA TRP A 56 -3.80 -16.56 -11.97
C TRP A 56 -4.31 -15.22 -12.52
N GLN A 57 -4.02 -14.89 -13.78
CA GLN A 57 -4.49 -13.72 -14.50
C GLN A 57 -5.56 -14.02 -15.55
N GLU A 58 -6.09 -15.26 -15.61
CA GLU A 58 -7.04 -15.69 -16.66
C GLU A 58 -8.23 -14.72 -16.85
N ASN A 59 -8.71 -14.10 -15.76
CA ASN A 59 -9.86 -13.21 -15.75
C ASN A 59 -9.50 -11.72 -15.94
N PHE A 60 -8.22 -11.41 -16.21
CA PHE A 60 -7.78 -10.02 -16.40
C PHE A 60 -8.05 -9.49 -17.81
N GLY A 61 -8.45 -10.36 -18.74
CA GLY A 61 -8.69 -10.00 -20.14
C GLY A 61 -7.42 -9.56 -20.86
N LEU A 62 -6.27 -10.13 -20.49
CA LEU A 62 -4.98 -9.87 -21.12
C LEU A 62 -4.66 -10.94 -22.15
N THR A 63 -3.99 -10.53 -23.23
CA THR A 63 -3.35 -11.47 -24.17
C THR A 63 -1.89 -11.73 -23.82
N HIS A 64 -1.32 -10.92 -22.91
CA HIS A 64 0.11 -10.84 -22.59
C HIS A 64 1.00 -10.45 -23.78
N ASP A 65 0.38 -9.88 -24.83
CA ASP A 65 1.05 -9.27 -25.96
C ASP A 65 1.06 -7.75 -25.80
N ILE A 66 2.25 -7.19 -25.59
CA ILE A 66 2.45 -5.77 -25.26
C ILE A 66 2.00 -4.80 -26.36
N ASP A 67 1.83 -5.30 -27.60
CA ASP A 67 1.36 -4.54 -28.76
C ASP A 67 -0.15 -4.62 -28.95
N LYS A 68 -0.81 -5.60 -28.35
CA LYS A 68 -2.26 -5.79 -28.43
C LYS A 68 -2.98 -5.25 -27.22
N ASP A 69 -2.42 -5.48 -26.03
CA ASP A 69 -3.05 -5.07 -24.78
C ASP A 69 -2.94 -3.55 -24.58
N SER A 70 -3.94 -2.98 -23.92
CA SER A 70 -3.96 -1.56 -23.57
C SER A 70 -4.38 -1.34 -22.13
N ILE A 71 -3.63 -0.50 -21.42
CA ILE A 71 -3.94 -0.07 -20.06
C ILE A 71 -4.13 1.45 -20.10
N TRP A 72 -5.31 1.90 -19.66
CA TRP A 72 -5.67 3.32 -19.65
C TRP A 72 -5.47 4.01 -21.01
N LYS A 73 -6.00 3.39 -22.08
CA LYS A 73 -5.94 3.87 -23.47
C LYS A 73 -4.52 4.00 -24.06
N LYS A 74 -3.50 3.44 -23.40
CA LYS A 74 -2.14 3.34 -23.94
C LYS A 74 -1.76 1.88 -24.14
N PRO A 75 -1.03 1.54 -25.22
CA PRO A 75 -0.51 0.19 -25.42
C PRO A 75 0.40 -0.20 -24.25
N VAL A 76 0.41 -1.48 -23.86
CA VAL A 76 1.24 -1.91 -22.74
C VAL A 76 2.73 -1.63 -22.98
N ARG A 77 3.19 -1.73 -24.24
CA ARG A 77 4.55 -1.33 -24.66
C ARG A 77 4.98 0.03 -24.12
N PHE A 78 4.07 1.03 -24.10
CA PHE A 78 4.37 2.37 -23.59
C PHE A 78 4.88 2.35 -22.14
N TYR A 79 4.39 1.42 -21.33
CA TYR A 79 4.79 1.29 -19.93
C TYR A 79 5.98 0.37 -19.76
N VAL A 80 6.01 -0.80 -20.42
CA VAL A 80 7.06 -1.80 -20.21
C VAL A 80 8.41 -1.38 -20.81
N ASP A 81 8.41 -0.60 -21.89
CA ASP A 81 9.64 -0.09 -22.51
C ASP A 81 10.14 1.20 -21.83
N ASN A 82 9.36 1.77 -20.90
CA ASN A 82 9.79 2.96 -20.16
C ASN A 82 10.92 2.58 -19.20
N PRO A 83 12.11 3.22 -19.29
CA PRO A 83 13.28 2.85 -18.50
C PRO A 83 13.08 3.05 -16.98
N ASN A 84 12.10 3.85 -16.57
CA ASN A 84 11.75 4.07 -15.17
C ASN A 84 10.67 3.12 -14.65
N CYS A 85 10.16 2.21 -15.49
CA CYS A 85 9.16 1.22 -15.08
C CYS A 85 9.78 0.21 -14.12
N ASP A 86 9.11 -0.03 -12.99
CA ASP A 86 9.58 -0.98 -11.99
C ASP A 86 9.54 -2.42 -12.55
N LYS A 87 10.61 -3.18 -12.33
CA LYS A 87 10.75 -4.54 -12.86
C LYS A 87 9.69 -5.50 -12.29
N THR A 88 9.26 -5.30 -11.05
CA THR A 88 8.18 -6.11 -10.44
C THR A 88 6.85 -5.79 -11.08
N ALA A 89 6.59 -4.53 -11.46
CA ALA A 89 5.39 -4.14 -12.20
C ALA A 89 5.34 -4.77 -13.59
N ILE A 90 6.48 -4.81 -14.30
CA ILE A 90 6.61 -5.56 -15.56
C ILE A 90 6.37 -7.06 -15.32
N GLY A 91 6.94 -7.62 -14.27
CA GLY A 91 6.74 -9.01 -13.86
C GLY A 91 5.26 -9.34 -13.58
N PHE A 92 4.52 -8.41 -12.98
CA PHE A 92 3.09 -8.55 -12.74
C PHE A 92 2.32 -8.69 -14.06
N TYR A 93 2.58 -7.82 -15.04
CA TYR A 93 1.87 -7.88 -16.34
C TYR A 93 2.08 -9.19 -17.09
N PHE A 94 3.30 -9.76 -17.04
CA PHE A 94 3.63 -11.03 -17.70
C PHE A 94 3.29 -12.27 -16.84
N GLY A 95 2.57 -12.12 -15.73
CA GLY A 95 2.19 -13.24 -14.84
C GLY A 95 3.35 -13.83 -14.03
N LYS A 96 4.56 -13.28 -14.14
CA LYS A 96 5.78 -13.74 -13.47
C LYS A 96 5.81 -13.35 -11.99
N PHE A 97 5.10 -12.29 -11.62
CA PHE A 97 4.94 -11.84 -10.23
C PHE A 97 3.46 -11.88 -9.84
N ARG A 98 3.10 -12.88 -9.02
CA ARG A 98 1.79 -12.93 -8.35
C ARG A 98 1.91 -12.25 -6.99
N PRO A 99 1.11 -11.21 -6.67
CA PRO A 99 1.09 -10.61 -5.34
C PRO A 99 0.83 -11.62 -4.24
N ARG A 100 1.53 -11.44 -3.13
CA ARG A 100 1.43 -12.21 -1.89
C ARG A 100 1.66 -11.28 -0.69
N ASP A 101 1.48 -11.80 0.51
CA ASP A 101 1.91 -11.14 1.75
C ASP A 101 3.46 -11.08 1.81
N THR A 102 4.05 -10.12 1.10
CA THR A 102 5.49 -9.86 1.09
C THR A 102 5.79 -8.37 0.94
N PRO A 103 6.98 -7.92 1.41
CA PRO A 103 7.43 -6.54 1.22
C PRO A 103 7.46 -6.09 -0.24
N GLU A 104 7.74 -6.99 -1.19
CA GLU A 104 7.76 -6.69 -2.62
C GLU A 104 6.38 -6.31 -3.15
N THR A 105 5.32 -6.98 -2.69
CA THR A 105 3.93 -6.61 -2.98
C THR A 105 3.63 -5.22 -2.44
N SER A 106 3.95 -4.95 -1.17
CA SER A 106 3.77 -3.63 -0.58
C SER A 106 4.45 -2.55 -1.42
N LYS A 107 5.72 -2.78 -1.81
CA LYS A 107 6.49 -1.84 -2.63
C LYS A 107 5.83 -1.57 -3.99
N VAL A 108 5.42 -2.60 -4.73
CA VAL A 108 4.84 -2.40 -6.07
C VAL A 108 3.48 -1.71 -6.01
N LEU A 109 2.66 -1.99 -4.98
CA LEU A 109 1.37 -1.33 -4.80
C LEU A 109 1.52 0.15 -4.47
N GLN A 110 2.54 0.54 -3.69
CA GLN A 110 2.84 1.95 -3.40
C GLN A 110 3.27 2.74 -4.64
N LEU A 111 3.68 2.11 -5.74
CA LEU A 111 4.01 2.84 -6.97
C LEU A 111 2.79 3.55 -7.57
N ALA A 112 1.56 3.11 -7.25
CA ALA A 112 0.33 3.77 -7.67
C ALA A 112 0.26 5.23 -7.18
N VAL A 113 0.95 5.59 -6.09
CA VAL A 113 0.94 6.95 -5.54
C VAL A 113 2.05 7.85 -6.09
N SER A 114 2.82 7.37 -7.07
CA SER A 114 3.91 8.12 -7.69
C SER A 114 3.40 9.35 -8.48
N ASP A 115 4.23 10.40 -8.55
CA ASP A 115 3.91 11.59 -9.35
C ASP A 115 4.19 11.41 -10.85
N ASP A 116 4.76 10.28 -11.25
CA ASP A 116 5.00 9.94 -12.66
C ASP A 116 3.67 9.68 -13.38
N THR A 117 3.13 10.71 -14.03
CA THR A 117 1.88 10.64 -14.79
C THR A 117 1.92 9.66 -15.97
N ASN A 118 3.11 9.26 -16.44
CA ASN A 118 3.24 8.28 -17.51
C ASN A 118 3.12 6.85 -16.99
N LEU A 119 3.66 6.55 -15.80
CA LEU A 119 3.67 5.20 -15.25
C LEU A 119 2.54 4.95 -14.23
N ARG A 120 2.07 5.98 -13.54
CA ARG A 120 1.01 5.85 -12.53
C ARG A 120 -0.24 5.13 -13.04
N PRO A 121 -0.77 5.37 -14.26
CA PRO A 121 -1.93 4.62 -14.74
C PRO A 121 -1.71 3.10 -14.79
N PHE A 122 -0.49 2.66 -15.10
CA PHE A 122 -0.10 1.25 -15.08
C PHE A 122 -0.02 0.73 -13.65
N TYR A 123 0.60 1.47 -12.73
CA TYR A 123 0.67 1.07 -11.32
C TYR A 123 -0.70 1.06 -10.63
N ARG A 124 -1.60 2.00 -10.95
CA ARG A 124 -3.00 1.96 -10.50
C ARG A 124 -3.70 0.71 -11.03
N TRP A 125 -3.47 0.33 -12.28
CA TRP A 125 -4.04 -0.89 -12.84
C TRP A 125 -3.55 -2.12 -12.07
N ILE A 126 -2.27 -2.20 -11.71
CA ILE A 126 -1.72 -3.27 -10.86
C ILE A 126 -2.40 -3.30 -9.48
N LEU A 127 -2.53 -2.14 -8.83
CA LEU A 127 -3.23 -2.02 -7.55
C LEU A 127 -4.67 -2.52 -7.65
N ASN A 128 -5.39 -2.07 -8.68
CA ASN A 128 -6.75 -2.51 -8.93
C ASN A 128 -6.86 -4.02 -9.17
N LYS A 129 -5.98 -4.60 -10.00
CA LYS A 129 -5.96 -6.04 -10.24
C LYS A 129 -5.58 -6.84 -9.01
N THR A 130 -4.75 -6.28 -8.13
CA THR A 130 -4.44 -6.91 -6.84
C THR A 130 -5.65 -6.88 -5.89
N ILE A 131 -6.40 -5.77 -5.86
CA ILE A 131 -7.66 -5.67 -5.11
C ILE A 131 -8.70 -6.70 -5.62
N GLU A 132 -8.77 -6.93 -6.94
CA GLU A 132 -9.71 -7.91 -7.52
C GLU A 132 -9.43 -9.36 -7.10
N ILE A 133 -8.15 -9.73 -6.88
CA ILE A 133 -7.75 -11.11 -6.55
C ILE A 133 -7.39 -11.31 -5.07
N GLN A 134 -7.56 -10.28 -4.25
CA GLN A 134 -7.16 -10.35 -2.85
C GLN A 134 -7.97 -11.39 -2.08
N ASP A 135 -7.27 -12.21 -1.32
CA ASP A 135 -7.85 -12.99 -0.23
C ASP A 135 -7.65 -12.24 1.09
N GLY A 136 -8.00 -12.86 2.23
CA GLY A 136 -7.87 -12.21 3.55
C GLY A 136 -6.46 -11.68 3.82
N ALA A 137 -5.42 -12.49 3.58
CA ALA A 137 -4.04 -12.09 3.87
C ALA A 137 -3.52 -11.03 2.90
N LEU A 138 -3.79 -11.17 1.59
CA LEU A 138 -3.40 -10.16 0.60
C LEU A 138 -4.16 -8.83 0.79
N GLY A 139 -5.39 -8.90 1.32
CA GLY A 139 -6.21 -7.74 1.65
C GLY A 139 -5.55 -6.78 2.63
N GLU A 140 -4.64 -7.24 3.48
CA GLU A 140 -3.91 -6.38 4.43
C GLU A 140 -2.96 -5.38 3.74
N PHE A 141 -2.61 -5.61 2.47
CA PHE A 141 -1.62 -4.82 1.73
C PHE A 141 -2.23 -3.77 0.82
N THR A 142 -3.52 -3.87 0.50
CA THR A 142 -4.14 -3.10 -0.58
C THR A 142 -4.81 -1.82 -0.09
N GLY A 143 -5.31 -1.80 1.14
CA GLY A 143 -6.10 -0.68 1.69
C GLY A 143 -5.30 0.61 1.84
N VAL A 144 -4.10 0.55 2.43
CA VAL A 144 -3.23 1.75 2.58
C VAL A 144 -2.85 2.35 1.23
N PRO A 145 -2.31 1.61 0.24
CA PRO A 145 -2.06 2.14 -1.10
C PRO A 145 -3.32 2.71 -1.77
N ALA A 146 -4.47 2.03 -1.65
CA ALA A 146 -5.73 2.49 -2.22
C ALA A 146 -6.17 3.83 -1.62
N ARG A 147 -6.13 3.97 -0.29
CA ARG A 147 -6.44 5.23 0.40
C ARG A 147 -5.49 6.34 -0.01
N LYS A 148 -4.18 6.10 0.01
CA LYS A 148 -3.20 7.12 -0.41
C LYS A 148 -3.44 7.58 -1.85
N TYR A 149 -3.81 6.65 -2.73
CA TYR A 149 -4.13 6.98 -4.12
C TYR A 149 -5.36 7.89 -4.22
N THR A 150 -6.45 7.56 -3.50
CA THR A 150 -7.69 8.36 -3.53
C THR A 150 -7.48 9.75 -2.90
N GLU A 151 -6.74 9.82 -1.81
CA GLU A 151 -6.33 11.06 -1.14
C GLU A 151 -5.51 11.97 -2.07
N LYS A 152 -4.54 11.40 -2.80
CA LYS A 152 -3.61 12.18 -3.63
C LYS A 152 -4.19 12.55 -5.00
N PHE A 153 -4.99 11.67 -5.61
CA PHE A 153 -5.48 11.85 -6.99
C PHE A 153 -7.01 11.68 -7.11
N PRO A 154 -7.82 12.48 -6.39
CA PRO A 154 -9.27 12.29 -6.31
C PRO A 154 -9.98 12.37 -7.68
N ASN A 155 -9.58 13.29 -8.56
CA ASN A 155 -10.16 13.41 -9.90
C ASN A 155 -9.87 12.15 -10.76
N GLU A 156 -8.61 11.70 -10.76
CA GLU A 156 -8.18 10.51 -11.52
C GLU A 156 -8.83 9.24 -10.96
N PHE A 157 -8.99 9.16 -9.63
CA PHE A 157 -9.72 8.09 -8.97
C PHE A 157 -11.17 8.00 -9.46
N PHE A 158 -11.94 9.09 -9.37
CA PHE A 158 -13.33 9.05 -9.77
C PHE A 158 -13.53 8.86 -11.28
N GLU A 159 -12.65 9.42 -12.12
CA GLU A 159 -12.62 9.12 -13.56
C GLU A 159 -12.39 7.62 -13.80
N TYR A 160 -11.46 7.00 -13.07
CA TYR A 160 -11.16 5.57 -13.19
C TYR A 160 -12.34 4.68 -12.76
N MET A 161 -13.08 5.10 -11.73
CA MET A 161 -14.28 4.41 -11.27
C MET A 161 -15.44 4.53 -12.25
N ASP A 162 -15.64 5.70 -12.86
CA ASP A 162 -16.75 5.95 -13.79
C ASP A 162 -16.68 5.13 -15.09
N ILE A 163 -15.52 4.54 -15.40
CA ILE A 163 -15.37 3.62 -16.54
C ILE A 163 -16.05 2.27 -16.28
N ASP A 164 -16.22 1.87 -15.02
CA ASP A 164 -16.91 0.63 -14.68
C ASP A 164 -18.38 0.92 -14.32
N PRO A 165 -19.34 0.64 -15.23
CA PRO A 165 -20.75 0.92 -14.99
C PRO A 165 -21.37 -0.02 -13.94
N SER A 166 -20.73 -1.15 -13.61
CA SER A 166 -21.26 -2.09 -12.62
C SER A 166 -21.14 -1.56 -11.18
N GLY A 167 -20.17 -0.67 -10.94
CA GLY A 167 -19.83 -0.18 -9.59
C GLY A 167 -19.03 -1.19 -8.76
N GLU A 168 -18.72 -2.38 -9.29
CA GLU A 168 -17.95 -3.42 -8.59
C GLU A 168 -16.56 -2.92 -8.22
N LYS A 169 -15.87 -2.26 -9.17
CA LYS A 169 -14.56 -1.67 -8.93
C LYS A 169 -14.58 -0.66 -7.80
N TYR A 170 -15.59 0.22 -7.79
CA TYR A 170 -15.78 1.20 -6.71
C TYR A 170 -15.98 0.49 -5.37
N SER A 171 -16.81 -0.56 -5.35
CA SER A 171 -17.06 -1.39 -4.17
C SER A 171 -15.79 -2.03 -3.62
N ASN A 172 -15.03 -2.69 -4.49
CA ASN A 172 -13.81 -3.39 -4.10
C ASN A 172 -12.76 -2.42 -3.53
N TRP A 173 -12.67 -1.20 -4.07
CA TRP A 173 -11.76 -0.18 -3.56
C TRP A 173 -12.14 0.33 -2.17
N TYR A 174 -13.40 0.71 -1.93
CA TYR A 174 -13.77 1.20 -0.59
C TYR A 174 -13.73 0.06 0.43
N ASN A 175 -14.06 -1.19 0.06
CA ASN A 175 -13.95 -2.35 0.94
C ASN A 175 -12.50 -2.68 1.30
N SER A 176 -11.57 -2.56 0.34
CA SER A 176 -10.13 -2.69 0.60
C SER A 176 -9.64 -1.64 1.61
N ILE A 177 -10.08 -0.39 1.46
CA ILE A 177 -9.74 0.70 2.40
C ILE A 177 -10.39 0.47 3.78
N LEU A 178 -11.65 0.02 3.83
CA LEU A 178 -12.33 -0.30 5.07
C LEU A 178 -11.61 -1.43 5.83
N TYR A 179 -11.09 -2.42 5.10
CA TYR A 179 -10.41 -3.58 5.68
C TYR A 179 -9.02 -3.24 6.23
N SER A 180 -8.19 -2.52 5.46
CA SER A 180 -6.77 -2.33 5.79
C SER A 180 -6.23 -0.93 5.48
N GLY A 181 -7.09 0.05 5.27
CA GLY A 181 -6.71 1.42 4.89
C GLY A 181 -6.41 2.37 6.05
N SER A 182 -6.41 1.92 7.29
CA SER A 182 -6.06 2.74 8.45
C SER A 182 -4.56 3.02 8.52
N TYR A 183 -4.18 4.25 8.84
CA TYR A 183 -2.78 4.61 9.12
C TYR A 183 -2.41 4.24 10.56
N GLU A 184 -1.10 4.17 10.86
CA GLU A 184 -0.60 3.81 12.20
C GLU A 184 -1.15 4.71 13.32
N ASP A 185 -1.34 6.00 13.01
CA ASP A 185 -1.86 6.99 13.96
C ASP A 185 -3.41 7.07 13.98
N ASP A 186 -4.10 6.28 13.15
CA ASP A 186 -5.56 6.28 13.12
C ASP A 186 -6.14 5.46 14.29
N ASP A 187 -6.99 6.11 15.09
CA ASP A 187 -7.82 5.41 16.07
C ASP A 187 -9.08 4.88 15.38
N ILE A 188 -9.10 3.59 15.05
CA ILE A 188 -10.21 2.92 14.35
C ILE A 188 -11.55 3.07 15.10
N LYS A 189 -11.53 3.25 16.43
CA LYS A 189 -12.74 3.52 17.23
C LYS A 189 -13.31 4.91 16.98
N LYS A 190 -12.56 5.80 16.33
CA LYS A 190 -12.95 7.14 15.93
C LYS A 190 -13.10 7.24 14.41
N SER A 191 -13.89 6.35 13.82
CA SER A 191 -14.14 6.32 12.36
C SER A 191 -14.56 7.66 11.78
N GLU A 192 -15.33 8.46 12.54
CA GLU A 192 -15.66 9.85 12.15
C GLU A 192 -14.41 10.72 11.94
N VAL A 193 -13.42 10.65 12.81
CA VAL A 193 -12.20 11.47 12.69
C VAL A 193 -11.42 11.05 11.45
N ILE A 194 -11.29 9.74 11.20
CA ILE A 194 -10.62 9.20 10.01
C ILE A 194 -11.36 9.66 8.75
N ARG A 195 -12.70 9.55 8.74
CA ARG A 195 -13.57 10.02 7.66
C ARG A 195 -13.37 11.50 7.37
N GLN A 196 -13.41 12.37 8.38
CA GLN A 196 -13.22 13.80 8.19
C GLN A 196 -11.82 14.14 7.66
N ASN A 197 -10.80 13.41 8.11
CA ASN A 197 -9.43 13.56 7.60
C ASN A 197 -9.31 13.13 6.14
N LEU A 198 -9.94 12.01 5.75
CA LEU A 198 -10.01 11.57 4.35
C LEU A 198 -10.72 12.62 3.48
N ILE A 199 -11.89 13.10 3.90
CA ILE A 199 -12.66 14.14 3.19
C ILE A 199 -11.80 15.40 3.01
N LYS A 200 -11.16 15.86 4.08
CA LYS A 200 -10.31 17.06 4.07
C LYS A 200 -9.16 16.91 3.09
N THR A 201 -8.45 15.78 3.14
CA THR A 201 -7.28 15.51 2.29
C THR A 201 -7.66 15.39 0.82
N MET A 202 -8.73 14.64 0.51
CA MET A 202 -9.22 14.52 -0.86
C MET A 202 -9.68 15.88 -1.41
N LYS A 203 -10.43 16.67 -0.62
CA LYS A 203 -10.87 18.01 -1.05
C LYS A 203 -9.69 18.95 -1.28
N SER A 204 -8.65 18.92 -0.45
CA SER A 204 -7.47 19.78 -0.64
C SER A 204 -6.67 19.44 -1.89
N ASN A 205 -6.63 18.15 -2.28
CA ASN A 205 -5.92 17.69 -3.48
C ASN A 205 -6.78 17.70 -4.75
N CYS A 206 -8.08 17.98 -4.61
CA CYS A 206 -9.01 18.02 -5.72
C CYS A 206 -8.96 19.38 -6.45
N LYS A 207 -8.26 19.41 -7.59
CA LYS A 207 -8.23 20.58 -8.46
C LYS A 207 -9.61 20.81 -9.08
N ASN A 208 -10.13 22.03 -8.99
CA ASN A 208 -11.41 22.45 -9.57
C ASN A 208 -12.63 21.61 -9.10
N CYS A 209 -12.62 21.17 -7.84
CA CYS A 209 -13.72 20.39 -7.25
C CYS A 209 -15.02 21.20 -7.21
N ASN A 210 -16.02 20.77 -7.98
CA ASN A 210 -17.38 21.32 -7.92
C ASN A 210 -18.21 20.63 -6.82
N GLN A 211 -19.43 21.13 -6.57
CA GLN A 211 -20.31 20.56 -5.55
C GLN A 211 -20.64 19.08 -5.79
N LYS A 212 -20.75 18.65 -7.06
CA LYS A 212 -20.96 17.23 -7.40
C LYS A 212 -19.78 16.38 -6.95
N MET A 213 -18.55 16.82 -7.21
CA MET A 213 -17.34 16.10 -6.78
C MET A 213 -17.21 16.08 -5.26
N ASN A 214 -17.51 17.18 -4.56
CA ASN A 214 -17.50 17.22 -3.10
C ASN A 214 -18.45 16.19 -2.48
N LYS A 215 -19.66 16.04 -3.03
CA LYS A 215 -20.61 15.02 -2.59
C LYS A 215 -20.09 13.60 -2.84
N ARG A 216 -19.38 13.37 -3.94
CA ARG A 216 -18.74 12.07 -4.22
C ARG A 216 -17.64 11.75 -3.21
N ILE A 217 -16.80 12.72 -2.88
CA ILE A 217 -15.75 12.57 -1.85
C ILE A 217 -16.39 12.24 -0.49
N GLU A 218 -17.42 12.98 -0.08
CA GLU A 218 -18.14 12.74 1.17
C GLU A 218 -18.75 11.34 1.23
N LYS A 219 -19.44 10.93 0.15
CA LYS A 219 -20.01 9.59 0.05
C LYS A 219 -18.92 8.52 0.13
N PHE A 220 -17.84 8.66 -0.63
CA PHE A 220 -16.75 7.69 -0.65
C PHE A 220 -16.10 7.55 0.73
N ALA A 221 -15.85 8.65 1.42
CA ALA A 221 -15.29 8.60 2.76
C ALA A 221 -16.23 7.96 3.78
N LEU A 222 -17.55 8.16 3.64
CA LEU A 222 -18.56 7.46 4.44
C LEU A 222 -18.58 5.95 4.15
N ASP A 223 -18.44 5.55 2.88
CA ASP A 223 -18.38 4.14 2.49
C ASP A 223 -17.11 3.46 3.04
N CYS A 224 -15.97 4.16 3.04
CA CYS A 224 -14.70 3.66 3.60
C CYS A 224 -14.69 3.58 5.13
N PHE A 225 -15.36 4.53 5.80
CA PHE A 225 -15.35 4.66 7.25
C PHE A 225 -16.78 4.99 7.73
N PRO A 226 -17.66 3.97 7.85
CA PRO A 226 -19.05 4.17 8.22
C PRO A 226 -19.20 4.67 9.66
N GLU A 227 -20.39 5.17 9.97
CA GLU A 227 -20.77 5.45 11.35
C GLU A 227 -20.71 4.17 12.18
N SER A 228 -20.11 4.24 13.37
CA SER A 228 -20.18 3.12 14.32
C SER A 228 -21.64 2.90 14.70
N GLU A 229 -22.13 1.67 14.54
CA GLU A 229 -23.41 1.28 15.13
C GLU A 229 -23.34 1.54 16.64
N LYS A 230 -24.28 2.35 17.14
CA LYS A 230 -24.37 2.75 18.55
C LYS A 230 -24.93 1.64 19.42
#